data_AF-A0A4V3CPR0-F1
#
_entry.id   AF-A0A4V3CPR0-F1
#
_cell.length_a   1.000
_cell.length_b   1.000
_cell.length_c   1.000
_cell.angle_alpha   90.00
_cell.angle_beta   90.00
_cell.angle_gamma   90.00
#
_symmetry.space_group_name_H-M   'P 1'
#
loop_
_entity.id
_entity.type
_entity.pdbx_description
1 polymer ?
#
loop_
_entity_poly.entity_id
_entity_poly.type
_entity_poly.pdbx_seq_one_letter_code
_entity_poly.pdbx_strand_id
1 'polypeptide(L)'
;MKPQPIPLLEAAMKPLRHPFRDLEDTEIMSSPTSLHDDVIAYAATRTVDSPEKVSEAVEALVEGCQERARTAAAEETTLTGSIFAPTVVGIDHTIVPTLATTIEYLVSVVVTIEFRAIL
;
A
#
# COMPACT_ATOMS: atom_id res chain seq x y z
N MET A 1 -55.25 3.95 29.66
CA MET A 1 -53.89 3.37 29.79
C MET A 1 -52.89 4.48 29.57
N LYS A 2 -52.21 4.92 30.63
CA LYS A 2 -51.16 5.96 30.58
C LYS A 2 -49.78 5.26 30.66
N PRO A 3 -48.79 5.64 29.85
CA PRO A 3 -47.46 5.05 29.90
C PRO A 3 -46.71 5.47 31.17
N GLN A 4 -46.08 4.49 31.81
CA GLN A 4 -45.21 4.65 32.98
C GLN A 4 -43.88 5.32 32.55
N PRO A 5 -43.34 6.30 33.30
CA PRO A 5 -42.01 6.86 33.03
C PRO A 5 -40.91 5.96 33.60
N ILE A 6 -39.89 5.67 32.80
CA ILE A 6 -38.66 4.99 33.24
C ILE A 6 -37.82 6.01 34.02
N PRO A 7 -37.42 5.75 35.28
CA PRO A 7 -36.51 6.60 36.02
C PRO A 7 -35.10 6.59 35.44
N LEU A 8 -34.50 7.78 35.37
CA LEU A 8 -33.11 8.08 35.04
C LEU A 8 -32.14 7.12 35.78
N LEU A 9 -31.24 6.49 35.03
CA LEU A 9 -30.07 5.80 35.58
C LEU A 9 -29.02 6.86 35.95
N GLU A 10 -29.12 7.40 37.17
CA GLU A 10 -27.96 8.02 37.82
C GLU A 10 -27.01 6.94 38.33
N ALA A 11 -25.71 7.29 38.33
CA ALA A 11 -24.58 6.59 38.94
C ALA A 11 -23.94 5.43 38.14
N ALA A 12 -22.86 5.75 37.42
CA ALA A 12 -21.54 5.16 37.70
C ALA A 12 -20.44 5.81 36.84
N MET A 13 -19.95 6.98 37.25
CA MET A 13 -18.55 7.32 36.99
C MET A 13 -17.68 6.38 37.84
N LYS A 14 -17.12 5.35 37.21
CA LYS A 14 -15.98 4.61 37.75
C LYS A 14 -15.01 4.27 36.61
N PRO A 15 -13.71 4.60 36.75
CA PRO A 15 -12.71 4.26 35.75
C PRO A 15 -12.45 2.75 35.79
N LEU A 16 -12.72 2.06 34.69
CA LEU A 16 -12.35 0.65 34.52
C LEU A 16 -10.84 0.55 34.32
N ARG A 17 -10.11 0.31 35.42
CA ARG A 17 -8.82 -0.39 35.34
C ARG A 17 -9.11 -1.84 34.96
N HIS A 18 -8.58 -2.28 33.82
CA HIS A 18 -8.33 -3.70 33.57
C HIS A 18 -6.82 -3.96 33.79
N PRO A 19 -6.44 -4.95 34.61
CA PRO A 19 -5.06 -5.35 34.83
C PRO A 19 -4.79 -6.65 34.08
N PHE A 20 -4.08 -6.66 32.96
CA PHE A 20 -3.53 -7.91 32.43
C PHE A 20 -2.26 -7.68 31.61
N ARG A 21 -1.19 -8.28 32.15
CA ARG A 21 -0.02 -8.86 31.48
C ARG A 21 0.98 -7.90 30.84
N ASP A 22 2.11 -7.83 31.53
CA ASP A 22 3.45 -7.91 30.95
C ASP A 22 3.43 -8.68 29.62
N LEU A 23 3.65 -7.93 28.54
CA LEU A 23 4.19 -8.44 27.29
C LEU A 23 5.58 -7.84 27.20
N GLU A 24 6.51 -8.48 27.90
CA GLU A 24 7.89 -8.53 27.45
C GLU A 24 7.92 -9.15 26.03
N ASP A 25 8.89 -8.70 25.25
CA ASP A 25 9.27 -9.24 23.94
C ASP A 25 8.17 -9.22 22.86
N THR A 26 8.20 -8.20 22.02
CA THR A 26 8.92 -8.36 20.74
C THR A 26 9.25 -6.97 20.23
N GLU A 27 10.53 -6.65 20.20
CA GLU A 27 11.11 -5.73 19.23
C GLU A 27 10.41 -6.00 17.89
N ILE A 28 9.63 -5.05 17.37
CA ILE A 28 9.16 -5.13 15.99
C ILE A 28 10.42 -4.95 15.16
N MET A 29 11.19 -6.03 15.00
CA MET A 29 12.10 -6.20 13.90
C MET A 29 11.23 -6.01 12.67
N SER A 30 11.21 -4.77 12.19
CA SER A 30 10.92 -4.46 10.81
C SER A 30 12.09 -5.08 10.04
N SER A 31 12.08 -6.41 9.94
CA SER A 31 13.04 -7.14 9.13
C SER A 31 12.92 -6.53 7.74
N PRO A 32 14.02 -6.00 7.16
CA PRO A 32 13.99 -5.62 5.76
C PRO A 32 13.58 -6.88 5.01
N THR A 33 12.55 -6.74 4.18
CA THR A 33 12.07 -7.73 3.24
C THR A 33 13.25 -8.45 2.59
N SER A 34 13.50 -9.67 3.06
CA SER A 34 14.39 -10.62 2.43
C SER A 34 13.78 -10.96 1.07
N LEU A 35 14.19 -10.23 0.03
CA LEU A 35 13.70 -10.30 -1.35
C LEU A 35 14.14 -11.61 -2.03
N HIS A 36 13.75 -12.76 -1.52
CA HIS A 36 14.06 -14.06 -2.14
C HIS A 36 12.92 -14.49 -3.05
N ASP A 37 13.14 -14.62 -4.36
CA ASP A 37 12.13 -15.04 -5.36
C ASP A 37 10.74 -14.40 -5.14
N ASP A 38 10.73 -13.17 -4.62
CA ASP A 38 9.53 -12.54 -4.13
C ASP A 38 8.90 -11.71 -5.24
N VAL A 39 7.62 -12.01 -5.48
CA VAL A 39 6.78 -11.26 -6.39
C VAL A 39 6.21 -10.07 -5.63
N ILE A 40 6.67 -8.87 -5.96
CA ILE A 40 6.27 -7.61 -5.32
C ILE A 40 5.39 -6.80 -6.26
N ALA A 41 4.32 -6.21 -5.73
CA ALA A 41 3.47 -5.30 -6.45
C ALA A 41 3.80 -3.84 -6.10
N TYR A 42 4.12 -3.04 -7.11
CA TYR A 42 4.29 -1.60 -7.01
C TYR A 42 3.06 -0.91 -7.58
N ALA A 43 2.31 -0.21 -6.72
CA ALA A 43 1.14 0.55 -7.12
C ALA A 43 1.46 2.05 -7.24
N ALA A 44 0.85 2.72 -8.21
CA ALA A 44 0.91 4.17 -8.34
C ALA A 44 -0.40 4.71 -8.95
N THR A 45 -0.76 5.94 -8.61
CA THR A 45 -2.00 6.58 -9.07
C THR A 45 -1.73 8.01 -9.52
N ARG A 46 -2.45 8.46 -10.54
CA ARG A 46 -2.42 9.83 -11.04
C ARG A 46 -3.79 10.24 -11.55
N THR A 47 -4.16 11.50 -11.32
CA THR A 47 -5.33 12.12 -11.96
C THR A 47 -4.92 12.81 -13.26
N VAL A 48 -5.74 12.70 -14.29
CA VAL A 48 -5.60 13.44 -15.56
C VAL A 48 -6.90 14.13 -15.92
N ASP A 49 -6.79 15.26 -16.63
CA ASP A 49 -7.90 16.16 -16.98
C ASP A 49 -8.53 15.86 -18.36
N SER A 50 -7.97 14.92 -19.12
CA SER A 50 -8.52 14.50 -20.41
C SER A 50 -8.24 13.03 -20.70
N PRO A 51 -9.09 12.36 -21.52
CA PRO A 51 -8.88 10.97 -21.89
C PRO A 51 -7.60 10.77 -22.72
N GLU A 52 -7.19 11.77 -23.51
CA GLU A 52 -5.99 11.63 -24.36
C GLU A 52 -4.70 11.45 -23.54
N LYS A 53 -4.67 12.00 -22.31
CA LYS A 53 -3.52 11.91 -21.41
C LYS A 53 -3.44 10.60 -20.61
N VAL A 54 -4.46 9.74 -20.70
CA VAL A 54 -4.51 8.50 -19.91
C VAL A 54 -3.39 7.53 -20.29
N SER A 55 -3.11 7.36 -21.59
CA SER A 55 -2.04 6.45 -22.05
C SER A 55 -0.67 6.90 -21.55
N GLU A 56 -0.35 8.20 -21.72
CA GLU A 56 0.89 8.80 -21.22
C GLU A 56 1.00 8.65 -19.69
N ALA A 57 -0.11 8.82 -18.97
CA ALA A 57 -0.13 8.64 -17.53
C ALA A 57 0.14 7.18 -17.12
N VAL A 58 -0.42 6.19 -17.81
CA VAL A 58 -0.13 4.77 -17.54
C VAL A 58 1.35 4.48 -17.76
N GLU A 59 1.93 4.91 -18.88
CA GLU A 59 3.34 4.70 -19.20
C GLU A 59 4.27 5.31 -18.13
N ALA A 60 4.02 6.56 -17.75
CA ALA A 60 4.80 7.24 -16.72
C ALA A 60 4.68 6.56 -15.34
N LEU A 61 3.49 6.06 -14.99
CA LEU A 61 3.29 5.32 -13.73
C LEU A 61 4.01 3.97 -13.74
N VAL A 62 3.99 3.25 -14.87
CA VAL A 62 4.74 2.00 -15.04
C VAL A 62 6.24 2.25 -14.89
N GLU A 63 6.78 3.25 -15.57
CA GLU A 63 8.19 3.63 -15.48
C GLU A 63 8.59 3.97 -14.04
N GLY A 64 7.78 4.78 -13.35
CA GLY A 64 8.01 5.11 -11.94
C GLY A 64 7.98 3.90 -11.01
N CYS A 65 7.13 2.90 -11.28
CA CYS A 65 7.13 1.65 -10.52
C CYS A 65 8.40 0.82 -10.78
N GLN A 66 8.85 0.74 -12.04
CA GLN A 66 10.08 0.03 -12.39
C GLN A 66 11.32 0.68 -11.78
N GLU A 67 11.38 2.02 -11.75
CA GLU A 67 12.50 2.74 -11.13
C GLU A 67 12.57 2.44 -9.62
N ARG A 68 11.43 2.50 -8.91
CA ARG A 68 11.39 2.12 -7.49
C ARG A 68 11.87 0.69 -7.26
N ALA A 69 11.54 -0.23 -8.16
CA ALA A 69 12.01 -1.59 -8.07
C ALA A 69 13.52 -1.71 -8.30
N ARG A 70 14.08 -0.97 -9.27
CA ARG A 70 15.54 -0.91 -9.46
C ARG A 70 16.25 -0.36 -8.22
N THR A 71 15.72 0.69 -7.60
CA THR A 71 16.27 1.23 -6.35
C THR A 71 16.24 0.18 -5.24
N ALA A 72 15.11 -0.51 -5.04
CA ALA A 72 14.99 -1.56 -4.04
C ALA A 72 15.97 -2.73 -4.28
N ALA A 73 16.15 -3.18 -5.53
CA ALA A 73 17.14 -4.20 -5.87
C ALA A 73 18.57 -3.75 -5.52
N ALA A 74 18.92 -2.50 -5.80
CA ALA A 74 20.25 -1.97 -5.53
C ALA A 74 20.53 -1.82 -4.02
N GLU A 75 19.53 -1.39 -3.25
CA GLU A 75 19.59 -1.33 -1.79
C GLU A 75 19.80 -2.73 -1.20
N GLU A 76 19.03 -3.72 -1.66
CA GLU A 76 19.17 -5.11 -1.20
C GLU A 76 20.52 -5.72 -1.61
N THR A 77 21.01 -5.39 -2.81
CA THR A 77 22.35 -5.80 -3.27
C THR A 77 23.43 -5.26 -2.36
N THR A 78 23.29 -4.02 -1.92
CA THR A 78 24.24 -3.38 -1.00
C THR A 78 24.17 -4.02 0.40
N LEU A 79 22.98 -4.40 0.85
CA LEU A 79 22.76 -5.01 2.16
C LEU A 79 23.26 -6.45 2.27
N THR A 80 23.01 -7.26 1.24
CA THR A 80 23.25 -8.71 1.26
C THR A 80 24.51 -9.14 0.51
N GLY A 81 25.06 -8.27 -0.35
CA GLY A 81 26.15 -8.60 -1.26
C GLY A 81 25.74 -9.49 -2.45
N SER A 82 24.47 -9.86 -2.57
CA SER A 82 23.93 -10.63 -3.71
C SER A 82 23.33 -9.68 -4.74
N ILE A 83 23.63 -9.86 -6.03
CA ILE A 83 23.08 -8.98 -7.07
C ILE A 83 21.64 -9.39 -7.37
N PHE A 84 20.70 -8.45 -7.31
CA PHE A 84 19.30 -8.69 -7.66
C PHE A 84 18.91 -8.04 -8.99
N ALA A 85 18.18 -8.77 -9.82
CA ALA A 85 17.61 -8.30 -11.08
C ALA A 85 16.07 -8.22 -10.98
N PRO A 86 15.47 -7.01 -10.99
CA PRO A 86 14.02 -6.87 -11.05
C PRO A 86 13.51 -7.15 -12.46
N THR A 87 12.50 -8.03 -12.58
CA THR A 87 11.84 -8.35 -13.85
C THR A 87 10.35 -8.09 -13.73
N VAL A 88 9.78 -7.32 -14.66
CA VAL A 88 8.33 -7.11 -14.71
C VAL A 88 7.64 -8.39 -15.18
N VAL A 89 6.71 -8.90 -14.37
CA VAL A 89 5.94 -10.13 -14.67
C VAL A 89 4.44 -9.87 -14.83
N GLY A 90 3.96 -8.67 -14.49
CA GLY A 90 2.57 -8.27 -14.72
C GLY A 90 2.39 -6.76 -14.65
N ILE A 91 1.43 -6.25 -15.43
CA ILE A 91 1.00 -4.85 -15.38
C ILE A 91 -0.53 -4.84 -15.44
N ASP A 92 -1.14 -4.35 -14.38
CA ASP A 92 -2.58 -4.12 -14.30
C ASP A 92 -2.83 -2.63 -14.18
N HIS A 93 -3.89 -2.13 -14.82
CA HIS A 93 -4.27 -0.73 -14.70
C HIS A 93 -5.79 -0.58 -14.62
N THR A 94 -6.24 0.43 -13.89
CA THR A 94 -7.64 0.77 -13.72
C THR A 94 -7.81 2.26 -13.99
N ILE A 95 -8.81 2.60 -14.80
CA ILE A 95 -9.15 3.98 -15.16
C ILE A 95 -10.59 4.25 -14.73
N VAL A 96 -10.78 5.24 -13.86
CA VAL A 96 -12.09 5.60 -13.33
C VAL A 96 -12.40 7.06 -13.68
N PRO A 97 -13.46 7.34 -14.45
CA PRO A 97 -13.97 8.70 -14.61
C PRO A 97 -14.48 9.21 -13.25
N THR A 98 -14.02 10.37 -12.81
CA THR A 98 -14.52 11.02 -11.60
C THR A 98 -15.72 11.90 -11.95
N LEU A 99 -16.70 11.98 -11.04
CA LEU A 99 -17.91 12.79 -11.22
C LEU A 99 -17.69 14.28 -10.86
N ALA A 100 -16.43 14.74 -10.81
CA ALA A 100 -16.13 16.15 -10.60
C ALA A 100 -16.60 16.95 -11.83
N THR A 101 -16.96 18.22 -11.62
CA THR A 101 -17.57 19.13 -12.62
C THR A 101 -16.76 19.30 -13.91
N THR A 102 -15.48 18.91 -13.89
CA THR A 102 -14.62 18.71 -15.05
C THR A 102 -14.33 17.21 -15.11
N ILE A 103 -14.53 16.56 -16.26
CA ILE A 103 -14.25 15.11 -16.38
C ILE A 103 -12.76 14.89 -16.11
N GLU A 104 -12.43 14.34 -14.94
CA GLU A 104 -11.09 13.89 -14.60
C GLU A 104 -11.08 12.37 -14.60
N TYR A 105 -9.95 11.78 -14.96
CA TYR A 105 -9.74 10.33 -14.91
C TYR A 105 -8.74 10.03 -13.81
N LEU A 106 -9.14 9.19 -12.85
CA LEU A 106 -8.19 8.56 -11.93
C LEU A 106 -7.59 7.35 -12.63
N VAL A 107 -6.29 7.43 -12.90
CA VAL A 107 -5.50 6.33 -13.46
C VAL A 107 -4.74 5.68 -12.33
N SER A 108 -4.89 4.37 -12.17
CA SER A 108 -4.15 3.54 -11.24
C SER A 108 -3.43 2.44 -12.00
N VAL A 109 -2.17 2.20 -11.65
CA VAL A 109 -1.34 1.14 -12.20
C VAL A 109 -0.79 0.31 -11.05
N VAL A 110 -0.76 -1.00 -11.22
CA VAL A 110 -0.04 -1.97 -10.39
C VAL A 110 0.93 -2.71 -11.28
N VAL A 111 2.23 -2.59 -11.01
CA VAL A 111 3.28 -3.33 -11.70
C VAL A 111 3.78 -4.43 -10.76
N THR A 112 3.62 -5.67 -11.20
CA THR A 112 4.10 -6.85 -10.48
C THR A 112 5.50 -7.19 -10.97
N ILE A 113 6.46 -7.25 -10.05
CA ILE A 113 7.89 -7.39 -10.32
C ILE A 113 8.44 -8.54 -9.49
N GLU A 114 9.15 -9.43 -10.16
CA GLU A 114 9.89 -10.52 -9.56
C GLU A 114 11.35 -10.10 -9.35
N PHE A 115 11.87 -10.28 -8.13
CA PHE A 115 13.29 -10.08 -7.85
C PHE A 115 14.00 -11.42 -7.80
N ARG A 116 14.98 -11.61 -8.68
CA ARG A 116 15.83 -12.80 -8.68
C ARG A 116 17.26 -12.43 -8.37
N ALA A 117 17.88 -13.21 -7.48
CA ALA A 117 19.31 -13.16 -7.29
C ALA A 117 20.01 -13.69 -8.55
N ILE A 118 21.00 -12.96 -9.04
CA ILE A 118 21.85 -13.35 -10.16
C ILE A 118 23.31 -13.42 -9.68
N LEU A 119 23.97 -14.52 -10.03
CA LEU A 119 25.35 -14.85 -9.63
C LEU A 119 26.39 -14.12 -10.49
#